data_AF-A0A3D4XWP6-F1
#
_entry.id   AF-A0A3D4XWP6-F1
#
_cell.length_a   1.000
_cell.length_b   1.000
_cell.length_c   1.000
_cell.angle_alpha   90.00
_cell.angle_beta   90.00
_cell.angle_gamma   90.00
#
_symmetry.space_group_name_H-M   'P 1'
#
loop_
_entity.id
_entity.type
_entity.pdbx_description
1 polymer ?
#
loop_
_entity_poly.entity_id
_entity_poly.type
_entity_poly.pdbx_seq_one_letter_code
_entity_poly.pdbx_strand_id
1 'polypeptide(L)'
;MNSIKKDLFDLFQLDKMPPEKANEMLERLASLVFQAVLVRSLPLLSEEDLTEYERITTSEDEDGATLFLFLSQKVPEFNKIVTEEAWLLRKGMEEKLG
;
A
#
# COMPACT_ATOMS: atom_id res chain seq x y z
N MET A 1 -0.67 -13.66 -9.18
CA MET A 1 -0.61 -12.55 -8.21
C MET A 1 -0.08 -11.32 -8.93
N ASN A 2 -0.94 -10.36 -9.25
CA ASN A 2 -0.46 -9.03 -9.61
C ASN A 2 0.04 -8.39 -8.31
N SER A 3 1.30 -7.94 -8.29
CA SER A 3 1.80 -7.15 -7.18
C SER A 3 1.17 -5.76 -7.28
N ILE A 4 0.85 -5.15 -6.14
CA ILE A 4 0.39 -3.75 -6.06
C ILE A 4 1.33 -2.82 -6.86
N LYS A 5 2.63 -3.13 -6.88
CA LYS A 5 3.63 -2.40 -7.66
C LYS A 5 3.34 -2.42 -9.17
N LYS A 6 2.91 -3.54 -9.73
CA LYS A 6 2.51 -3.61 -11.14
C LYS A 6 1.28 -2.75 -11.40
N ASP A 7 0.26 -2.87 -10.56
CA ASP A 7 -0.98 -2.11 -10.72
C ASP A 7 -0.71 -0.61 -10.62
N LEU A 8 0.16 -0.17 -9.71
CA LEU A 8 0.60 1.23 -9.61
C LEU A 8 1.41 1.69 -10.81
N PHE A 9 2.30 0.84 -11.34
CA PHE A 9 3.09 1.17 -12.51
C PHE A 9 2.20 1.48 -13.73
N ASP A 10 1.19 0.63 -13.96
CA ASP A 10 0.22 0.79 -15.05
C ASP A 10 -0.74 1.96 -14.77
N LEU A 11 -1.23 2.09 -13.53
CA LEU A 11 -2.19 3.12 -13.13
C LEU A 11 -1.61 4.53 -13.28
N PHE A 12 -0.32 4.71 -13.01
CA PHE A 12 0.38 6.00 -13.10
C PHE A 12 1.17 6.17 -14.40
N GLN A 13 1.09 5.22 -15.34
CA GLN A 13 1.77 5.27 -16.65
C GLN A 13 3.28 5.54 -16.51
N LEU A 14 3.92 4.83 -15.58
CA LEU A 14 5.34 5.04 -15.27
C LEU A 14 6.27 4.55 -16.39
N ASP A 15 5.75 3.79 -17.36
CA ASP A 15 6.45 3.39 -18.58
C ASP A 15 6.91 4.57 -19.44
N LYS A 16 6.30 5.75 -19.25
CA LYS A 16 6.65 6.99 -19.95
C LYS A 16 7.83 7.74 -19.33
N MET A 17 8.42 7.21 -18.26
CA MET A 17 9.53 7.82 -17.54
C MET A 17 10.83 7.02 -17.73
N PRO A 18 12.01 7.65 -17.54
CA PRO A 18 13.26 6.90 -17.45
C PRO A 18 13.18 5.82 -16.35
N PRO A 19 13.72 4.60 -16.58
CA PRO A 19 13.54 3.46 -15.67
C PRO A 19 13.89 3.74 -14.21
N GLU A 20 14.98 4.46 -13.97
CA GLU A 20 15.44 4.83 -12.62
C GLU A 20 14.42 5.71 -11.90
N LYS A 21 13.88 6.72 -12.61
CA LYS A 21 12.84 7.61 -12.08
C LYS A 21 11.51 6.90 -11.90
N ALA A 22 11.15 6.02 -12.83
CA ALA A 22 9.95 5.20 -12.75
C ALA A 22 9.98 4.32 -11.49
N ASN A 23 11.13 3.68 -11.22
CA ASN A 23 11.28 2.84 -10.04
C ASN A 23 11.25 3.66 -8.73
N GLU A 24 11.93 4.79 -8.68
CA GLU A 24 11.88 5.69 -7.51
C GLU A 24 10.44 6.18 -7.23
N MET A 25 9.74 6.62 -8.28
CA MET A 25 8.34 7.04 -8.17
C MET A 25 7.44 5.89 -7.74
N LEU A 26 7.68 4.69 -8.26
CA LEU A 26 6.92 3.50 -7.90
C LEU A 26 7.04 3.17 -6.41
N GLU A 27 8.25 3.22 -5.84
CA GLU A 27 8.46 2.98 -4.40
C GLU A 27 7.75 4.05 -3.55
N ARG A 28 7.82 5.32 -3.96
CA ARG A 28 7.12 6.43 -3.27
C ARG A 28 5.60 6.25 -3.32
N LEU A 29 5.04 5.93 -4.49
CA LEU A 29 3.61 5.67 -4.65
C LEU A 29 3.16 4.46 -3.84
N ALA A 30 3.93 3.37 -3.86
CA ALA A 30 3.64 2.18 -3.07
C ALA A 30 3.62 2.49 -1.57
N SER A 31 4.57 3.29 -1.09
CA SER A 31 4.62 3.73 0.31
C SER A 31 3.39 4.58 0.70
N LEU A 32 3.01 5.55 -0.13
CA LEU A 32 1.83 6.39 0.12
C LEU A 32 0.53 5.59 0.16
N VAL A 33 0.34 4.67 -0.80
CA VAL A 33 -0.83 3.79 -0.81
C VAL A 33 -0.84 2.91 0.42
N PHE A 34 0.30 2.31 0.79
CA PHE A 34 0.37 1.44 1.94
C PHE A 34 0.07 2.17 3.26
N GLN A 35 0.52 3.43 3.41
CA GLN A 35 0.14 4.28 4.55
C GLN A 35 -1.38 4.51 4.63
N ALA A 36 -2.03 4.81 3.51
CA ALA A 36 -3.48 5.01 3.47
C ALA A 36 -4.24 3.71 3.77
N VAL A 37 -3.73 2.57 3.26
CA VAL A 37 -4.26 1.24 3.56
C VAL A 37 -4.16 0.94 5.05
N LEU A 38 -3.04 1.27 5.72
CA LEU A 38 -2.89 1.09 7.17
C LEU A 38 -3.95 1.87 7.93
N VAL A 39 -4.19 3.13 7.59
CA VAL A 39 -5.21 3.98 8.24
C VAL A 39 -6.61 3.34 8.18
N ARG A 40 -6.97 2.69 7.08
CA ARG A 40 -8.26 1.99 6.93
C ARG A 40 -8.27 0.59 7.54
N SER A 41 -7.11 -0.05 7.62
CA SER A 41 -6.97 -1.44 8.06
C SER A 41 -6.91 -1.58 9.57
N LEU A 42 -6.15 -0.71 10.26
CA LEU A 42 -5.96 -0.80 11.71
C LEU A 42 -7.28 -0.80 12.53
N PRO A 43 -8.29 0.03 12.19
CA PRO A 43 -9.57 0.01 12.92
C PRO A 43 -10.39 -1.28 12.72
N LEU A 44 -10.03 -2.12 11.75
CA LEU A 44 -10.71 -3.39 11.46
C LEU A 44 -10.06 -4.59 12.16
N LEU A 45 -8.91 -4.38 12.81
CA LEU A 45 -8.22 -5.40 13.57
C LEU A 45 -8.88 -5.58 14.95
N SER A 46 -8.87 -6.81 15.45
CA SER A 46 -9.19 -7.09 16.84
C SER A 46 -8.08 -6.58 17.78
N GLU A 47 -8.34 -6.53 19.09
CA GLU A 47 -7.30 -6.18 20.08
C GLU A 47 -6.11 -7.16 20.04
N GLU A 48 -6.37 -8.45 19.81
CA GLU A 48 -5.33 -9.47 19.63
C GLU A 48 -4.51 -9.20 18.36
N ASP A 49 -5.18 -8.88 17.25
CA ASP A 49 -4.50 -8.56 16.00
C ASP A 49 -3.70 -7.24 16.08
N LEU A 50 -4.16 -6.25 16.85
CA LEU A 50 -3.41 -5.01 17.10
C LEU A 50 -2.12 -5.29 17.90
N THR A 51 -2.18 -6.20 18.87
CA THR A 51 -0.99 -6.63 19.62
C THR A 51 0.03 -7.30 18.70
N GLU A 52 -0.44 -8.16 17.78
CA GLU A 52 0.42 -8.78 16.79
C GLU A 52 0.97 -7.77 15.79
N TYR A 53 0.18 -6.79 15.36
CA TYR A 53 0.65 -5.67 14.54
C TYR A 53 1.78 -4.89 15.21
N GLU A 54 1.66 -4.57 16.50
CA GLU A 54 2.71 -3.91 17.26
C GLU A 54 3.99 -4.77 17.35
N ARG A 55 3.84 -6.09 17.54
CA ARG A 55 4.96 -7.03 17.52
C ARG A 55 5.68 -7.04 16.17
N ILE A 56 4.93 -7.09 15.07
CA ILE A 56 5.47 -7.08 13.70
C ILE A 56 6.24 -5.78 13.45
N THR A 57 5.65 -4.64 13.79
CA THR A 57 6.21 -3.31 13.47
C THR A 57 7.38 -2.87 14.36
N THR A 58 7.54 -3.50 15.52
CA THR A 58 8.67 -3.23 16.44
C THR A 58 9.81 -4.24 16.30
N SER A 59 9.60 -5.31 15.54
CA SER A 59 10.64 -6.29 15.24
C SER A 59 11.63 -5.75 14.20
N GLU A 60 12.93 -5.85 14.47
CA GLU A 60 13.97 -5.49 13.51
C GLU A 60 14.11 -6.51 12.37
N ASP A 61 13.58 -7.73 12.57
CA ASP A 61 13.69 -8.85 11.63
C ASP A 61 12.51 -8.93 10.65
N GLU A 62 11.44 -8.17 10.87
CA GLU A 62 10.22 -8.24 10.06
C GLU A 62 10.12 -7.06 9.09
N ASP A 63 9.78 -7.36 7.83
CA ASP A 63 9.70 -6.39 6.76
C ASP A 63 8.26 -5.99 6.41
N GLY A 64 8.14 -5.02 5.50
CA GLY A 64 6.83 -4.59 5.01
C GLY A 64 6.03 -5.67 4.28
N ALA A 65 6.68 -6.74 3.79
CA ALA A 65 5.99 -7.86 3.15
C ALA A 65 5.31 -8.76 4.19
N THR A 66 5.97 -9.00 5.34
CA THR A 66 5.37 -9.69 6.49
C THR A 66 4.13 -8.94 6.99
N LEU A 67 4.25 -7.63 7.19
CA LEU A 67 3.12 -6.79 7.60
C LEU A 67 1.98 -6.80 6.58
N PHE A 68 2.30 -6.70 5.29
CA PHE A 68 1.28 -6.78 4.23
C PHE A 68 0.56 -8.13 4.23
N LEU A 69 1.29 -9.23 4.39
CA LEU A 69 0.71 -10.58 4.45
C LEU A 69 -0.22 -10.72 5.66
N PHE A 70 0.22 -10.28 6.84
CA PHE A 70 -0.59 -10.27 8.05
C PHE A 70 -1.92 -9.52 7.83
N LEU A 71 -1.86 -8.28 7.35
CA LEU A 71 -3.06 -7.48 7.09
C LEU A 71 -3.97 -8.14 6.05
N SER A 72 -3.41 -8.74 5.00
CA SER A 72 -4.20 -9.44 3.98
C SER A 72 -4.99 -10.64 4.50
N GLN A 73 -4.56 -11.24 5.61
CA GLN A 73 -5.22 -12.38 6.26
C GLN A 73 -6.26 -11.93 7.29
N LYS A 74 -6.03 -10.80 7.96
CA LYS A 74 -6.86 -10.33 9.08
C LYS A 74 -7.92 -9.32 8.68
N VAL A 75 -7.64 -8.52 7.66
CA VAL A 75 -8.53 -7.42 7.24
C VAL A 75 -9.49 -7.90 6.16
N PRO A 76 -10.81 -7.85 6.39
CA PRO A 76 -11.80 -8.17 5.38
C PRO A 76 -11.68 -7.26 4.16
N GLU A 77 -11.83 -7.82 2.96
CA GLU A 77 -11.72 -7.07 1.71
C GLU A 77 -10.38 -6.29 1.54
N PHE A 78 -9.29 -6.71 2.19
CA PHE A 78 -8.01 -5.98 2.18
C PHE A 78 -7.53 -5.56 0.77
N ASN A 79 -7.58 -6.48 -0.20
CA ASN A 79 -7.17 -6.18 -1.58
C ASN A 79 -8.03 -5.09 -2.23
N LYS A 80 -9.31 -4.99 -1.87
CA LYS A 80 -10.20 -3.94 -2.35
C LYS A 80 -9.83 -2.59 -1.75
N ILE A 81 -9.51 -2.55 -0.44
CA ILE A 81 -8.98 -1.34 0.22
C ILE A 81 -7.71 -0.87 -0.51
N VAL A 82 -6.79 -1.79 -0.80
CA VAL A 82 -5.56 -1.51 -1.55
C VAL A 82 -5.84 -0.88 -2.92
N THR A 83 -6.74 -1.48 -3.71
CA THR A 83 -7.11 -0.95 -5.03
C THR A 83 -7.81 0.42 -4.94
N GLU A 84 -8.69 0.60 -3.96
CA GLU A 84 -9.40 1.87 -3.74
C GLU A 84 -8.42 2.99 -3.36
N GLU A 85 -7.49 2.74 -2.43
CA GLU A 85 -6.50 3.74 -2.02
C GLU A 85 -5.54 4.12 -3.16
N ALA A 86 -5.12 3.16 -3.98
CA ALA A 86 -4.33 3.44 -5.18
C ALA A 86 -5.08 4.37 -6.16
N TRP A 87 -6.37 4.10 -6.36
CA TRP A 87 -7.22 4.91 -7.24
C TRP A 87 -7.49 6.31 -6.68
N LEU A 88 -7.77 6.41 -5.37
CA LEU A 88 -7.97 7.68 -4.68
C LEU A 88 -6.72 8.55 -4.72
N LEU A 89 -5.54 7.95 -4.52
CA LEU A 89 -4.27 8.66 -4.65
C LEU A 89 -4.11 9.27 -6.05
N ARG A 90 -4.35 8.48 -7.10
CA ARG A 90 -4.28 8.97 -8.49
C ARG A 90 -5.25 10.12 -8.71
N LYS A 91 -6.51 9.94 -8.34
CA LYS A 91 -7.54 10.98 -8.51
C LYS A 91 -7.17 12.28 -7.78
N GLY A 92 -6.69 12.18 -6.54
CA GLY A 92 -6.26 13.34 -5.76
C GLY A 92 -5.03 14.06 -6.32
N MET A 93 -4.17 13.37 -7.06
CA MET A 93 -3.05 13.99 -7.79
C MET A 93 -3.53 14.73 -9.05
N GLU A 94 -4.50 14.17 -9.79
CA GLU A 94 -5.09 14.82 -10.97
C GLU A 94 -5.83 16.11 -10.58
N GLU A 95 -6.59 16.11 -9.47
CA GLU A 95 -7.32 17.29 -8.96
C GLU A 95 -6.42 18.42 -8.46
N LYS A 96 -5.19 18.12 -8.04
CA LYS A 96 -4.21 19.14 -7.57
C LYS A 96 -3.39 19.77 -8.71
N LEU A 97 -3.43 19.18 -9.90
CA LEU A 97 -2.65 19.60 -11.06
C LEU A 97 -3.52 20.30 -12.13
N GLY A 98 -4.84 20.26 -12.01
CA GLY A 98 -5.80 21.01 -12.83
C GLY A 98 -6.18 22.34 -12.19
#